data_AF-A0A4U9DCQ0-F1
#
_entry.id   AF-A0A4U9DCQ0-F1
#
_cell.length_a   1.000
_cell.length_b   1.000
_cell.length_c   1.000
_cell.angle_alpha   90.00
_cell.angle_beta   90.00
_cell.angle_gamma   90.00
#
_symmetry.space_group_name_H-M   'P 1'
#
loop_
_entity.id
_entity.type
_entity.pdbx_description
1 polymer ?
#
loop_
_entity_poly.entity_id
_entity_poly.type
_entity_poly.pdbx_seq_one_letter_code
_entity_poly.pdbx_strand_id
1 'polypeptide(L)'
;MTWLRDQGYTTLNMYQLEGYVRNKINLPARSVAITFDDGLKSVNRYAWPILRQYGFHATAFIISSRIKHHPQKWAPKSLQFMSISELKQIQDVFDVQSHTHFLHRVDGGHRPILLSRSYHNILFDFEHSRRALTQFNPARALSLLSVWRL
;
A
#
# COMPACT_ATOMS: atom_id res chain seq x y z
N MET A 1 10.61 1.15 -15.23
CA MET A 1 11.64 1.31 -14.17
C MET A 1 12.98 1.78 -14.73
N THR A 2 13.44 1.26 -15.89
CA THR A 2 14.66 1.74 -16.60
C THR A 2 14.83 3.25 -16.61
N TRP A 3 13.82 3.98 -17.08
CA TRP A 3 13.91 5.44 -17.17
C TRP A 3 14.20 6.11 -15.82
N LEU A 4 13.53 5.70 -14.74
CA LEU A 4 13.78 6.25 -13.40
C LEU A 4 15.22 5.98 -12.93
N ARG A 5 15.70 4.75 -13.14
CA ARG A 5 17.08 4.36 -12.77
C ARG A 5 18.10 5.17 -13.57
N ASP A 6 17.92 5.24 -14.89
CA ASP A 6 18.88 5.88 -15.80
C ASP A 6 18.87 7.42 -15.61
N GLN A 7 17.75 7.98 -15.15
CA GLN A 7 17.65 9.38 -14.73
C GLN A 7 18.11 9.61 -13.28
N GLY A 8 18.63 8.60 -12.57
CA GLY A 8 19.18 8.75 -11.23
C GLY A 8 18.14 9.06 -10.14
N TYR A 9 16.90 8.57 -10.29
CA TYR A 9 15.87 8.70 -9.25
C TYR A 9 16.09 7.70 -8.12
N THR A 10 15.92 8.17 -6.88
CA THR A 10 15.81 7.36 -5.68
C THR A 10 14.35 7.15 -5.33
N THR A 11 13.95 5.91 -5.06
CA THR A 11 12.60 5.61 -4.59
C THR A 11 12.49 5.77 -3.08
N LEU A 12 11.44 6.45 -2.63
CA LEU A 12 11.16 6.68 -1.22
C LEU A 12 10.13 5.68 -0.68
N ASN A 13 10.31 5.32 0.58
CA ASN A 13 9.23 4.75 1.38
C ASN A 13 8.39 5.84 2.06
N MET A 14 7.21 5.48 2.60
CA MET A 14 6.29 6.47 3.18
C MET A 14 6.85 7.16 4.44
N TYR A 15 7.73 6.50 5.20
CA TYR A 15 8.36 7.09 6.38
C TYR A 15 9.40 8.15 6.01
N GLN A 16 10.13 7.94 4.91
CA GLN A 16 11.03 8.96 4.36
C GLN A 16 10.25 10.17 3.85
N LEU A 17 9.14 9.94 3.14
CA LEU A 17 8.25 11.02 2.70
C LEU A 17 7.67 11.80 3.89
N GLU A 18 7.17 11.11 4.91
CA GLU A 18 6.69 11.73 6.15
C GLU A 18 7.80 12.56 6.82
N GLY A 19 9.00 11.98 6.97
CA GLY A 19 10.13 12.66 7.57
C GLY A 19 10.49 13.95 6.85
N TYR A 20 10.42 13.96 5.53
CA TYR A 20 10.64 15.16 4.73
C TYR A 20 9.56 16.22 4.95
N VAL A 21 8.28 15.83 4.87
CA VAL A 21 7.14 16.75 5.11
C VAL A 21 7.17 17.35 6.51
N ARG A 22 7.68 16.61 7.50
CA ARG A 22 7.85 17.06 8.89
C ARG A 22 9.16 17.79 9.17
N ASN A 23 9.94 18.12 8.13
CA ASN A 23 11.25 18.77 8.24
C ASN A 23 12.25 18.01 9.15
N LYS A 24 12.20 16.68 9.14
CA LYS A 24 13.09 15.80 9.92
C LYS A 24 14.24 15.23 9.12
N ILE A 25 14.10 15.10 7.80
CA ILE A 25 15.15 14.63 6.90
C ILE A 25 15.17 15.48 5.62
N ASN A 26 16.33 15.52 4.97
CA ASN A 26 16.44 15.97 3.59
C ASN A 26 16.39 14.78 2.64
N LEU A 27 15.83 14.97 1.45
CA LEU A 27 15.76 13.94 0.42
C LEU A 27 16.78 14.21 -0.68
N PRO A 28 17.24 13.17 -1.40
CA PRO A 28 17.98 13.36 -2.64
C PRO A 28 17.18 14.21 -3.64
N ALA A 29 17.87 15.00 -4.47
CA ALA A 29 17.24 15.94 -5.40
C ALA A 29 16.24 15.26 -6.36
N ARG A 30 16.52 14.01 -6.79
CA ARG A 30 15.64 13.21 -7.64
C ARG A 30 15.00 12.10 -6.82
N SER A 31 13.90 12.41 -6.14
CA SER A 31 13.18 11.43 -5.32
C SER A 31 11.75 11.21 -5.84
N VAL A 32 11.31 9.95 -5.84
CA VAL A 32 9.93 9.58 -6.20
C VAL A 32 9.35 8.57 -5.22
N ALA A 33 8.07 8.70 -4.89
CA ALA A 33 7.31 7.64 -4.22
C ALA A 33 6.56 6.83 -5.29
N ILE A 34 6.73 5.51 -5.28
CA ILE A 34 6.01 4.60 -6.18
C ILE A 34 4.92 3.90 -5.36
N THR A 35 3.67 4.02 -5.81
CA THR A 35 2.51 3.44 -5.10
C THR A 35 1.70 2.54 -6.01
N PHE A 36 1.10 1.50 -5.43
CA PHE A 36 0.17 0.60 -6.08
C PHE A 36 -1.05 0.41 -5.19
N ASP A 37 -2.23 0.60 -5.75
CA ASP A 37 -3.47 0.59 -4.98
C ASP A 37 -4.23 -0.73 -5.16
N ASP A 38 -5.32 -0.87 -4.41
CA ASP A 38 -6.30 -1.97 -4.41
C ASP A 38 -5.83 -3.34 -3.93
N GLY A 39 -4.53 -3.66 -4.02
CA GLY A 39 -3.98 -4.96 -3.65
C GLY A 39 -4.17 -6.05 -4.72
N LEU A 40 -4.03 -5.68 -5.99
CA LEU A 40 -4.20 -6.60 -7.11
C LEU A 40 -3.08 -7.65 -7.19
N LYS A 41 -3.44 -8.88 -7.55
CA LYS A 41 -2.51 -10.02 -7.79
C LYS A 41 -1.49 -9.72 -8.89
N SER A 42 -1.83 -8.85 -9.83
CA SER A 42 -0.90 -8.38 -10.87
C SER A 42 0.32 -7.65 -10.30
N VAL A 43 0.20 -7.01 -9.12
CA VAL A 43 1.33 -6.35 -8.45
C VAL A 43 2.38 -7.36 -8.02
N ASN A 44 1.98 -8.43 -7.32
CA ASN A 44 2.88 -9.54 -6.98
C ASN A 44 3.45 -10.21 -8.25
N ARG A 45 2.62 -10.43 -9.28
CA ARG A 45 3.05 -11.14 -10.49
C ARG A 45 4.03 -10.35 -11.37
N TYR A 46 3.83 -9.05 -11.53
CA TYR A 46 4.55 -8.24 -12.51
C TYR A 46 5.38 -7.13 -11.89
N ALA A 47 4.81 -6.34 -10.98
CA ALA A 47 5.50 -5.18 -10.43
C ALA A 47 6.61 -5.56 -9.45
N TRP A 48 6.34 -6.51 -8.55
CA TRP A 48 7.29 -6.96 -7.54
C TRP A 48 8.64 -7.44 -8.10
N PRO A 49 8.70 -8.42 -9.03
CA PRO A 49 9.99 -8.88 -9.54
C PRO A 49 10.75 -7.77 -10.28
N ILE A 50 10.05 -6.86 -10.97
CA ILE A 50 10.66 -5.74 -11.67
C ILE A 50 11.24 -4.75 -10.65
N LEU A 51 10.47 -4.27 -9.67
CA LEU A 51 10.98 -3.33 -8.67
C LEU A 51 12.16 -3.91 -7.90
N ARG A 52 12.09 -5.20 -7.55
CA ARG A 52 13.18 -5.94 -6.90
C ARG A 52 14.46 -5.93 -7.75
N GLN A 53 14.35 -6.20 -9.05
CA GLN A 53 15.49 -6.19 -9.98
C GLN A 53 16.18 -4.81 -10.05
N TYR A 54 15.43 -3.73 -9.89
CA TYR A 54 15.97 -2.36 -9.94
C TYR A 54 16.40 -1.83 -8.56
N GLY A 55 16.25 -2.61 -7.48
CA GLY A 55 16.52 -2.16 -6.12
C GLY A 55 15.60 -1.03 -5.66
N PHE A 56 14.40 -0.95 -6.23
CA PHE A 56 13.42 0.09 -5.92
C PHE A 56 12.48 -0.35 -4.81
N HIS A 57 12.10 0.62 -3.99
CA HIS A 57 11.05 0.49 -2.98
C HIS A 57 9.73 1.06 -3.50
N ALA A 58 8.63 0.48 -3.02
CA ALA A 58 7.29 0.96 -3.31
C ALA A 58 6.37 0.80 -2.10
N THR A 59 5.14 1.30 -2.22
CA THR A 59 4.09 1.12 -1.21
C THR A 59 2.85 0.53 -1.86
N ALA A 60 2.28 -0.49 -1.25
CA ALA A 60 1.02 -1.09 -1.67
C ALA A 60 -0.11 -0.64 -0.73
N PHE A 61 -1.08 0.11 -1.24
CA PHE A 61 -2.30 0.47 -0.51
C PHE A 61 -3.35 -0.62 -0.72
N ILE A 62 -3.66 -1.37 0.33
CA ILE A 62 -4.47 -2.60 0.25
C ILE A 62 -5.87 -2.37 0.81
N ILE A 63 -6.88 -2.76 0.03
CA ILE A 63 -8.27 -2.88 0.51
C ILE A 63 -8.34 -4.16 1.35
N SER A 64 -8.31 -4.05 2.67
CA SER A 64 -8.09 -5.23 3.52
C SER A 64 -9.21 -6.27 3.44
N SER A 65 -10.46 -5.89 3.14
CA SER A 65 -11.54 -6.86 2.90
C SER A 65 -11.41 -7.69 1.61
N ARG A 66 -10.52 -7.29 0.70
CA ARG A 66 -10.32 -8.00 -0.58
C ARG A 66 -9.20 -9.02 -0.56
N ILE A 67 -8.39 -9.04 0.50
CA ILE A 67 -7.30 -10.01 0.70
C ILE A 67 -7.85 -11.43 0.66
N LYS A 68 -7.16 -12.32 -0.06
CA LYS A 68 -7.55 -13.73 -0.15
C LYS A 68 -6.82 -14.58 0.88
N HIS A 69 -7.49 -15.61 1.40
CA HIS A 69 -6.82 -16.59 2.26
C HIS A 69 -5.81 -17.44 1.46
N HIS A 70 -6.16 -17.80 0.22
CA HIS A 70 -5.33 -18.62 -0.67
C HIS A 70 -5.12 -17.94 -2.02
N PRO A 71 -3.99 -18.18 -2.70
CA PRO A 71 -3.75 -17.67 -4.04
C PRO A 71 -4.83 -18.11 -5.03
N GLN A 72 -5.29 -17.16 -5.84
CA GLN A 72 -6.19 -17.46 -6.96
C GLN A 72 -5.40 -17.94 -8.19
N LYS A 73 -5.97 -18.83 -9.02
CA LYS A 73 -5.38 -19.19 -10.33
C LYS A 73 -5.35 -17.96 -11.23
N TRP A 74 -4.21 -17.66 -11.86
CA TRP A 74 -4.07 -16.46 -12.70
C TRP A 74 -5.09 -16.43 -13.86
N ALA A 75 -5.83 -15.34 -13.96
CA ALA A 75 -6.81 -15.06 -14.98
C ALA A 75 -6.69 -13.59 -15.40
N PRO A 76 -5.96 -13.25 -16.48
CA PRO A 76 -5.62 -11.86 -16.82
C PRO A 76 -6.83 -11.00 -17.22
N LYS A 77 -7.99 -11.61 -17.48
CA LYS A 77 -9.25 -10.94 -17.83
C LYS A 77 -10.14 -10.67 -16.61
N SER A 78 -9.70 -11.00 -15.39
CA SER A 78 -10.47 -10.78 -14.16
C SER A 78 -9.68 -9.98 -13.13
N LEU A 79 -10.41 -9.24 -12.29
CA LEU A 79 -9.83 -8.60 -11.12
C LEU A 79 -9.56 -9.66 -10.05
N GLN A 80 -8.28 -9.84 -9.73
CA GLN A 80 -7.80 -10.77 -8.74
C GLN A 80 -7.00 -10.01 -7.70
N PHE A 81 -7.17 -10.38 -6.43
CA PHE A 81 -6.53 -9.72 -5.31
C PHE A 81 -5.50 -10.66 -4.69
N MET A 82 -4.44 -10.07 -4.13
CA MET A 82 -3.38 -10.84 -3.49
C MET A 82 -3.91 -11.65 -2.31
N SER A 83 -3.36 -12.85 -2.16
CA SER A 83 -3.53 -13.62 -0.93
C SER A 83 -2.61 -13.13 0.19
N ILE A 84 -2.84 -13.62 1.41
CA ILE A 84 -1.93 -13.42 2.55
C ILE A 84 -0.50 -13.85 2.19
N SER A 85 -0.32 -14.99 1.52
CA SER A 85 1.01 -15.49 1.12
C SER A 85 1.67 -14.58 0.07
N GLU A 86 0.89 -14.04 -0.86
CA GLU A 86 1.41 -13.13 -1.90
C GLU A 86 1.77 -11.76 -1.34
N LEU A 87 1.02 -11.26 -0.35
CA LEU A 87 1.39 -10.05 0.40
C LEU A 87 2.67 -10.24 1.20
N LYS A 88 2.87 -11.42 1.81
CA LYS A 88 4.12 -11.75 2.52
C LYS A 88 5.32 -11.81 1.57
N GLN A 89 5.14 -12.29 0.34
CA GLN A 89 6.22 -12.41 -0.64
C GLN A 89 6.79 -11.06 -1.08
N ILE A 90 5.99 -9.99 -1.09
CA ILE A 90 6.41 -8.69 -1.63
C ILE A 90 7.05 -7.76 -0.59
N GLN A 91 7.15 -8.17 0.67
CA GLN A 91 7.58 -7.31 1.79
C GLN A 91 9.04 -6.85 1.72
N ASP A 92 9.86 -7.47 0.86
CA ASP A 92 11.24 -7.03 0.62
C ASP A 92 11.31 -5.74 -0.21
N VAL A 93 10.25 -5.45 -0.98
CA VAL A 93 10.14 -4.27 -1.86
C VAL A 93 9.08 -3.29 -1.37
N PHE A 94 7.97 -3.80 -0.86
CA PHE A 94 6.77 -3.03 -0.56
C PHE A 94 6.54 -2.83 0.93
N ASP A 95 6.29 -1.58 1.32
CA ASP A 95 5.49 -1.30 2.52
C ASP A 95 4.02 -1.54 2.23
N VAL A 96 3.29 -2.14 3.18
CA VAL A 96 1.85 -2.40 3.04
C VAL A 96 1.05 -1.36 3.84
N GLN A 97 0.20 -0.58 3.19
CA GLN A 97 -0.59 0.49 3.82
C GLN A 97 -2.09 0.31 3.55
N SER A 98 -2.93 1.03 4.30
CA SER A 98 -4.39 0.87 4.24
C SER A 98 -5.00 1.62 3.05
N HIS A 99 -5.81 0.92 2.25
CA HIS A 99 -6.74 1.51 1.28
C HIS A 99 -8.20 1.33 1.72
N THR A 100 -8.45 1.56 3.01
CA THR A 100 -9.72 1.24 3.71
C THR A 100 -9.96 -0.27 3.85
N HIS A 101 -10.89 -0.66 4.73
CA HIS A 101 -11.35 -2.03 4.82
C HIS A 101 -12.43 -2.30 3.79
N PHE A 102 -13.51 -1.53 3.80
CA PHE A 102 -14.70 -1.79 2.99
C PHE A 102 -15.34 -0.51 2.42
N LEU A 103 -14.58 0.59 2.33
CA LEU A 103 -15.06 1.89 1.83
C LEU A 103 -14.68 2.17 0.37
N HIS A 104 -13.83 1.35 -0.25
CA HIS A 104 -13.49 1.43 -1.67
C HIS A 104 -14.57 0.78 -2.57
N ARG A 105 -15.76 1.40 -2.58
CA ARG A 105 -16.92 1.02 -3.41
C ARG A 105 -17.84 2.21 -3.63
N VAL A 106 -18.78 2.03 -4.55
CA VAL A 106 -19.84 2.99 -4.84
C VAL A 106 -21.21 2.48 -4.36
N ASP A 107 -22.15 3.40 -4.14
CA ASP A 107 -23.55 3.07 -3.89
C ASP A 107 -24.31 2.79 -5.21
N GLY A 108 -25.63 2.55 -5.11
CA GLY A 108 -26.48 2.30 -6.28
C GLY A 108 -26.58 3.48 -7.27
N GLY A 109 -26.20 4.68 -6.83
CA GLY A 109 -26.10 5.88 -7.68
C GLY A 109 -24.70 6.15 -8.20
N HIS A 110 -23.77 5.20 -8.09
CA HIS A 110 -22.36 5.33 -8.47
C HIS A 110 -21.58 6.40 -7.70
N ARG A 111 -22.02 6.77 -6.49
CA ARG A 111 -21.29 7.73 -5.64
C ARG A 111 -20.34 6.99 -4.70
N PRO A 112 -19.11 7.48 -4.45
CA PRO A 112 -18.20 6.87 -3.49
C PRO A 112 -18.83 6.77 -2.12
N ILE A 113 -18.94 5.55 -1.56
CA ILE A 113 -19.66 5.38 -0.29
C ILE A 113 -18.98 6.11 0.86
N LEU A 114 -17.66 6.32 0.78
CA LEU A 114 -16.87 7.02 1.78
C LEU A 114 -17.49 8.38 2.15
N LEU A 115 -17.98 9.11 1.14
CA LEU A 115 -18.56 10.45 1.31
C LEU A 115 -19.92 10.46 2.01
N SER A 116 -20.56 9.29 2.13
CA SER A 116 -21.87 9.13 2.78
C SER A 116 -21.79 8.57 4.21
N ARG A 117 -20.58 8.27 4.70
CA ARG A 117 -20.39 7.66 6.02
C ARG A 117 -20.14 8.72 7.09
N SER A 118 -20.63 8.46 8.29
CA SER A 118 -20.27 9.24 9.47
C SER A 118 -18.78 9.12 9.75
N TYR A 119 -18.21 10.15 10.36
CA TYR A 119 -16.81 10.15 10.81
C TYR A 119 -16.46 8.89 11.64
N HIS A 120 -17.35 8.50 12.57
CA HIS A 120 -17.19 7.29 13.37
C HIS A 120 -17.03 6.02 12.51
N ASN A 121 -17.85 5.85 11.47
CA ASN A 121 -17.77 4.68 10.59
C ASN A 121 -16.51 4.69 9.73
N ILE A 122 -16.06 5.86 9.28
CA ILE A 122 -14.80 6.02 8.54
C ILE A 122 -13.62 5.63 9.42
N LEU A 123 -13.59 6.14 10.66
CA LEU A 123 -12.53 5.84 11.62
C LEU A 123 -12.50 4.34 11.96
N PHE A 124 -13.67 3.75 12.24
CA PHE A 124 -13.78 2.32 12.56
C PHE A 124 -13.30 1.42 11.41
N ASP A 125 -13.69 1.73 10.17
CA ASP A 125 -13.23 1.01 8.99
C ASP A 125 -11.70 1.11 8.80
N PHE A 126 -11.16 2.32 8.98
CA PHE A 126 -9.74 2.55 8.86
C PHE A 126 -8.93 1.83 9.95
N GLU A 127 -9.40 1.84 11.20
CA GLU A 127 -8.80 1.08 12.30
C GLU A 127 -8.82 -0.42 12.03
N HIS A 128 -9.95 -0.96 11.54
CA HIS A 128 -10.05 -2.36 11.15
C HIS A 128 -8.98 -2.68 10.11
N SER A 129 -8.90 -1.87 9.05
CA SER A 129 -7.92 -2.07 7.98
C SER A 129 -6.49 -2.07 8.50
N ARG A 130 -6.14 -1.12 9.38
CA ARG A 130 -4.80 -1.08 9.99
C ARG A 130 -4.50 -2.33 10.79
N ARG A 131 -5.44 -2.78 11.64
CA ARG A 131 -5.26 -4.00 12.45
C ARG A 131 -5.04 -5.24 11.58
N ALA A 132 -5.80 -5.37 10.49
CA ALA A 132 -5.65 -6.48 9.54
C ALA A 132 -4.26 -6.49 8.84
N LEU A 133 -3.72 -5.30 8.58
CA LEU A 133 -2.47 -5.12 7.84
C LEU A 133 -1.19 -5.11 8.70
N THR A 134 -1.30 -4.98 10.02
CA THR A 134 -0.13 -4.93 10.94
C THR A 134 0.86 -6.08 10.73
N GLN A 135 0.35 -7.27 10.42
CA GLN A 135 1.16 -8.47 10.18
C GLN A 135 2.13 -8.34 8.98
N PHE A 136 1.91 -7.37 8.08
CA PHE A 136 2.71 -7.18 6.86
C PHE A 136 3.77 -6.08 7.00
N ASN A 137 3.94 -5.44 8.17
CA ASN A 137 5.05 -4.49 8.40
C ASN A 137 5.66 -4.63 9.81
N PRO A 138 6.17 -5.81 10.21
CA PRO A 138 6.60 -6.06 11.59
C PRO A 138 7.77 -5.17 12.05
N ALA A 139 8.74 -4.89 11.16
CA ALA A 139 9.92 -4.07 11.49
C ALA A 139 9.61 -2.57 11.69
N ARG A 140 8.42 -2.12 11.28
CA ARG A 140 8.01 -0.70 11.28
C ARG A 140 6.81 -0.40 12.16
N ALA A 141 6.27 -1.41 12.84
CA ALA A 141 5.18 -1.28 13.82
C ALA A 141 5.59 -0.45 15.06
N LEU A 142 6.89 -0.43 15.40
CA LEU A 142 7.41 0.31 16.55
C LEU A 142 7.39 1.84 16.39
N SER A 143 7.26 2.37 15.17
CA SER A 143 7.12 3.82 14.95
C SER A 143 5.67 4.32 14.95
N LEU A 144 4.67 3.41 14.94
CA LEU A 144 3.26 3.78 14.80
C LEU A 144 2.64 4.34 16.10
N LEU A 145 3.31 4.21 17.25
CA LEU A 145 2.84 4.76 18.52
C LEU A 145 3.01 6.28 18.64
N SER A 146 3.80 6.92 17.77
CA SER A 146 4.10 8.35 17.86
C SER A 146 3.38 9.22 16.82
N VAL A 147 2.73 8.65 15.81
CA VAL A 147 2.28 9.41 14.62
C VAL A 147 0.88 10.02 14.76
N TRP A 148 0.04 9.54 15.70
CA TRP A 148 -1.36 10.00 15.82
C TRP A 148 -1.82 10.30 17.25
N ARG A 149 -0.90 10.72 18.13
CA ARG A 149 -1.30 11.56 19.27
C ARG A 149 -1.42 12.99 18.76
N LEU A 150 -2.59 13.32 18.20
CA LEU A 150 -3.13 14.67 18.27
C LEU A 150 -4.00 14.74 19.52
#